data_AF-A0A9E8TQV0-F1
#
_entry.id   AF-A0A9E8TQV0-F1
#
_cell.length_a   1.000
_cell.length_b   1.000
_cell.length_c   1.000
_cell.angle_alpha   90.00
_cell.angle_beta   90.00
_cell.angle_gamma   90.00
#
_symmetry.space_group_name_H-M   'P 1'
#
loop_
_entity.id
_entity.type
_entity.pdbx_description
1 polymer ?
#
loop_
_entity_poly.entity_id
_entity_poly.type
_entity_poly.pdbx_seq_one_letter_code
_entity_poly.pdbx_strand_id
1 'polypeptide(L)'
;MTTTFLETDHPRAATGAFVDKLQTAPEVGFGTAHRLDATDHVVDESFPVPQANDLEKVASIVDLVDQGADTGDAVAEVFNFSPRQGPYYLDAAGYLGLVEVVPDEEMKTYQLTALGQHMLSSSAEERVLILRHTVAACPAVRAYADGGEEHMLETLAASGLGDVTADRRGATAASWHRSLTSSANFATLIDDELDGALYRVPEAAKKAAEAREERRKAAVTRPAPKSCAEPGCGLLLPASGRCDCQDF
;
A
#
# COMPACT_ATOMS: atom_id res chain seq x y z
N MET A 1 70.19 -16.53 -10.70
CA MET A 1 70.28 -18.01 -10.67
C MET A 1 69.00 -18.51 -10.05
N THR A 2 68.18 -19.14 -10.87
CA THR A 2 66.79 -19.52 -10.60
C THR A 2 66.77 -20.93 -10.03
N THR A 3 66.18 -21.13 -8.86
CA THR A 3 65.94 -22.47 -8.31
C THR A 3 64.44 -22.71 -8.24
N THR A 4 63.97 -23.54 -9.16
CA THR A 4 62.66 -24.16 -9.20
C THR A 4 62.51 -25.12 -8.01
N PHE A 5 61.35 -25.14 -7.36
CA PHE A 5 60.95 -26.27 -6.52
C PHE A 5 59.51 -26.68 -6.82
N LEU A 6 59.37 -28.00 -7.01
CA LEU A 6 58.19 -28.72 -7.45
C LEU A 6 57.21 -28.94 -6.29
N GLU A 7 55.95 -28.92 -6.70
CA GLU A 7 54.74 -29.21 -5.96
C GLU A 7 54.53 -30.74 -5.90
N THR A 8 54.41 -31.31 -4.69
CA THR A 8 53.46 -32.38 -4.32
C THR A 8 53.75 -32.89 -2.91
N ASP A 9 52.69 -32.89 -2.09
CA ASP A 9 52.34 -33.85 -1.03
C ASP A 9 52.00 -33.22 0.34
N HIS A 10 50.69 -33.03 0.51
CA HIS A 10 49.97 -33.07 1.79
C HIS A 10 49.93 -34.52 2.33
N PRO A 11 49.73 -34.80 3.64
CA PRO A 11 48.67 -34.16 4.44
C PRO A 11 48.86 -33.99 5.97
N ARG A 12 47.94 -33.19 6.53
CA ARG A 12 47.32 -33.23 7.88
C ARG A 12 48.19 -33.01 9.12
N ALA A 13 47.99 -31.84 9.76
CA ALA A 13 47.09 -31.62 10.91
C ALA A 13 47.67 -30.58 11.86
N ALA A 14 46.96 -29.47 12.08
CA ALA A 14 47.17 -28.60 13.23
C ALA A 14 45.82 -28.10 13.74
N THR A 15 45.58 -28.43 14.99
CA THR A 15 44.53 -27.96 15.90
C THR A 15 44.69 -26.47 16.19
N GLY A 16 43.58 -25.74 16.31
CA GLY A 16 43.59 -24.42 16.95
C GLY A 16 42.39 -23.57 16.59
N ALA A 17 41.48 -23.41 17.55
CA ALA A 17 40.25 -22.64 17.44
C ALA A 17 40.50 -21.13 17.30
N PHE A 18 39.78 -20.50 16.37
CA PHE A 18 39.36 -19.10 16.48
C PHE A 18 37.92 -19.01 16.02
N VAL A 19 37.04 -18.66 16.96
CA VAL A 19 35.62 -18.38 16.73
C VAL A 19 35.53 -16.98 16.15
N ASP A 20 35.07 -16.86 14.92
CA ASP A 20 34.46 -15.64 14.42
C ASP A 20 33.10 -15.98 13.81
N LYS A 21 32.05 -15.47 14.47
CA LYS A 21 30.66 -15.66 14.06
C LYS A 21 30.34 -14.58 13.03
N LEU A 22 30.67 -14.86 11.77
CA LEU A 22 30.13 -14.12 10.64
C LEU A 22 29.22 -15.04 9.82
N GLN A 23 27.94 -14.70 9.89
CA GLN A 23 26.88 -14.88 8.89
C GLN A 23 26.59 -16.28 8.33
N THR A 24 25.33 -16.68 8.48
CA THR A 24 24.49 -17.08 7.32
C THR A 24 23.04 -16.79 7.72
N ALA A 25 22.53 -15.64 7.27
CA ALA A 25 21.10 -15.48 7.11
C ALA A 25 20.64 -16.54 6.09
N PRO A 26 19.41 -17.08 6.19
CA PRO A 26 18.94 -18.04 5.21
C PRO A 26 18.91 -17.33 3.85
N GLU A 27 19.61 -17.89 2.86
CA GLU A 27 19.47 -17.50 1.47
C GLU A 27 18.02 -17.74 1.05
N VAL A 28 17.22 -16.68 1.07
CA VAL A 28 15.94 -16.65 0.39
C VAL A 28 16.29 -16.67 -1.09
N GLY A 29 16.22 -17.86 -1.68
CA GLY A 29 16.37 -18.01 -3.12
C GLY A 29 15.34 -17.13 -3.81
N PHE A 30 15.80 -16.10 -4.51
CA PHE A 30 14.99 -15.40 -5.50
C PHE A 30 14.71 -16.38 -6.64
N GLY A 31 13.71 -17.22 -6.42
CA GLY A 31 13.15 -18.11 -7.43
C GLY A 31 12.62 -17.24 -8.57
N THR A 32 13.12 -17.53 -9.77
CA THR A 32 12.55 -17.23 -11.09
C THR A 32 11.41 -16.21 -11.08
N ALA A 33 11.68 -15.00 -11.59
CA ALA A 33 10.68 -13.98 -11.88
C ALA A 33 9.41 -14.62 -12.46
N HIS A 34 8.39 -14.76 -11.61
CA HIS A 34 7.05 -15.09 -12.06
C HIS A 34 6.64 -13.91 -12.92
N ARG A 35 6.63 -14.10 -14.24
CA ARG A 35 5.90 -13.23 -15.16
C ARG A 35 4.48 -13.21 -14.60
N LEU A 36 4.08 -12.11 -13.96
CA LEU A 36 2.69 -11.86 -13.63
C LEU A 36 1.96 -11.96 -14.97
N ASP A 37 1.15 -13.00 -15.15
CA ASP A 37 0.34 -13.13 -16.35
C ASP A 37 -0.62 -11.95 -16.34
N ALA A 38 -0.30 -10.95 -17.16
CA ALA A 38 -0.92 -9.62 -17.21
C ALA A 38 -2.33 -9.66 -17.82
N THR A 39 -3.14 -10.64 -17.44
CA THR A 39 -4.53 -10.80 -17.92
C THR A 39 -5.54 -11.11 -16.81
N ASP A 40 -5.13 -11.32 -15.56
CA ASP A 40 -6.03 -11.75 -14.48
C ASP A 40 -6.02 -10.85 -13.23
N HIS A 41 -5.40 -9.66 -13.29
CA HIS A 41 -5.51 -8.72 -12.18
C HIS A 41 -6.94 -8.17 -12.09
N VAL A 42 -7.58 -8.41 -10.95
CA VAL A 42 -8.87 -7.82 -10.57
C VAL A 42 -8.61 -6.77 -9.50
N VAL A 43 -9.30 -5.64 -9.63
CA VAL A 43 -9.28 -4.57 -8.62
C VAL A 43 -9.81 -5.07 -7.28
N ASP A 44 -9.32 -4.50 -6.18
CA ASP A 44 -9.81 -4.83 -4.84
C ASP A 44 -11.00 -3.93 -4.47
N GLU A 45 -12.21 -4.47 -4.64
CA GLU A 45 -13.47 -3.78 -4.33
C GLU A 45 -13.75 -3.63 -2.83
N SER A 46 -12.88 -4.16 -1.94
CA SER A 46 -12.94 -3.81 -0.51
C SER A 46 -12.52 -2.36 -0.26
N PHE A 47 -11.80 -1.76 -1.20
CA PHE A 47 -11.49 -0.33 -1.23
C PHE A 47 -12.56 0.46 -1.99
N PRO A 48 -12.81 1.72 -1.60
CA PRO A 48 -13.73 2.57 -2.33
C PRO A 48 -13.21 2.84 -3.76
N VAL A 49 -14.14 3.00 -4.71
CA VAL A 49 -13.80 3.51 -6.07
C VAL A 49 -12.84 4.71 -5.94
N PRO A 50 -11.72 4.80 -6.67
CA PRO A 50 -10.67 5.79 -6.42
C PRO A 50 -11.07 7.28 -6.57
N GLN A 51 -10.44 8.16 -5.79
CA GLN A 51 -10.56 9.64 -5.86
C GLN A 51 -9.19 10.31 -5.73
N ALA A 52 -8.23 9.81 -6.49
CA ALA A 52 -6.84 10.25 -6.49
C ALA A 52 -6.42 10.47 -7.95
N ASN A 53 -6.56 11.70 -8.45
CA ASN A 53 -6.41 11.99 -9.88
C ASN A 53 -4.98 11.81 -10.40
N ASP A 54 -3.99 12.04 -9.54
CA ASP A 54 -2.56 12.04 -9.89
C ASP A 54 -2.04 10.60 -9.81
N LEU A 55 -2.05 9.88 -10.94
CA LEU A 55 -1.70 8.45 -10.96
C LEU A 55 -0.23 8.21 -10.57
N GLU A 56 0.67 9.14 -10.89
CA GLU A 56 2.08 9.11 -10.50
C GLU A 56 2.24 9.11 -8.98
N LYS A 57 1.43 9.88 -8.24
CA LYS A 57 1.45 9.87 -6.77
C LYS A 57 0.85 8.59 -6.19
N VAL A 58 -0.15 8.01 -6.85
CA VAL A 58 -0.67 6.67 -6.48
C VAL A 58 0.43 5.62 -6.68
N ALA A 59 1.19 5.69 -7.77
CA ALA A 59 2.32 4.81 -8.04
C ALA A 59 3.42 4.94 -6.96
N SER A 60 3.69 6.16 -6.48
CA SER A 60 4.68 6.42 -5.44
C SER A 60 4.28 5.93 -4.04
N ILE A 61 3.03 5.50 -3.83
CA ILE A 61 2.59 4.97 -2.54
C ILE A 61 3.40 3.76 -2.10
N VAL A 62 3.84 2.90 -3.04
CA VAL A 62 4.62 1.71 -2.67
C VAL A 62 5.93 2.08 -1.98
N ASP A 63 6.60 3.13 -2.45
CA ASP A 63 7.86 3.62 -1.88
C ASP A 63 7.63 4.31 -0.53
N LEU A 64 6.54 5.06 -0.39
CA LEU A 64 6.17 5.72 0.87
C LEU A 64 5.85 4.68 1.96
N VAL A 65 5.06 3.66 1.62
CA VAL A 65 4.68 2.59 2.57
C VAL A 65 5.88 1.76 2.97
N ASP A 66 6.75 1.39 2.03
CA ASP A 66 8.00 0.67 2.31
C ASP A 66 8.89 1.42 3.32
N GLN A 67 8.91 2.75 3.23
CA GLN A 67 9.68 3.62 4.12
C GLN A 67 8.93 4.07 5.38
N GLY A 68 7.74 3.52 5.64
CA GLY A 68 6.97 3.74 6.88
C GLY A 68 6.03 4.95 6.88
N ALA A 69 5.86 5.64 5.75
CA ALA A 69 4.77 6.62 5.57
C ALA A 69 3.48 5.91 5.16
N ASP A 70 2.99 5.04 6.04
CA ASP A 70 1.93 4.06 5.79
C ASP A 70 0.56 4.47 6.36
N THR A 71 0.38 5.75 6.69
CA THR A 71 -0.88 6.31 7.21
C THR A 71 -1.36 7.45 6.33
N GLY A 72 -2.67 7.70 6.35
CA GLY A 72 -3.26 8.82 5.60
C GLY A 72 -2.67 10.17 5.96
N ASP A 73 -2.36 10.40 7.23
CA ASP A 73 -1.74 11.65 7.68
C ASP A 73 -0.29 11.78 7.19
N ALA A 74 0.50 10.69 7.24
CA ALA A 74 1.87 10.69 6.72
C ALA A 74 1.91 10.94 5.21
N VAL A 75 1.06 10.26 4.44
CA VAL A 75 0.95 10.47 2.99
C VAL A 75 0.51 11.91 2.68
N ALA A 76 -0.43 12.46 3.45
CA ALA A 76 -0.84 13.85 3.27
C ALA A 76 0.32 14.83 3.54
N GLU A 77 1.16 14.56 4.54
CA GLU A 77 2.35 15.35 4.82
C GLU A 77 3.39 15.25 3.69
N VAL A 78 3.71 14.04 3.24
CA VAL A 78 4.69 13.82 2.17
C VAL A 78 4.30 14.52 0.87
N PHE A 79 3.02 14.50 0.50
CA PHE A 79 2.55 15.17 -0.73
C PHE A 79 2.06 16.62 -0.51
N ASN A 80 2.21 17.18 0.70
CA ASN A 80 1.66 18.50 1.06
C ASN A 80 0.16 18.64 0.74
N PHE A 81 -0.58 17.57 0.93
CA PHE A 81 -2.01 17.58 0.75
C PHE A 81 -2.76 18.13 1.95
N SER A 82 -4.05 18.42 1.74
CA SER A 82 -4.96 18.49 2.88
C SER A 82 -5.05 17.11 3.58
N PRO A 83 -5.28 17.06 4.90
CA PRO A 83 -5.37 15.78 5.64
C PRO A 83 -6.40 14.79 5.08
N ARG A 84 -7.40 15.28 4.36
CA ARG A 84 -8.45 14.44 3.75
C ARG A 84 -7.97 13.65 2.54
N GLN A 85 -6.92 14.11 1.85
CA GLN A 85 -6.52 13.50 0.57
C GLN A 85 -5.56 12.35 0.73
N GLY A 86 -4.68 12.34 1.75
CA GLY A 86 -3.75 11.23 1.97
C GLY A 86 -4.44 9.85 2.03
N PRO A 87 -5.55 9.69 2.79
CA PRO A 87 -6.35 8.46 2.76
C PRO A 87 -6.85 8.08 1.35
N TYR A 88 -7.23 9.04 0.51
CA TYR A 88 -7.71 8.72 -0.85
C TYR A 88 -6.62 8.13 -1.75
N TYR A 89 -5.36 8.53 -1.57
CA TYR A 89 -4.25 7.97 -2.34
C TYR A 89 -3.86 6.57 -1.86
N LEU A 90 -3.90 6.31 -0.54
CA LEU A 90 -3.72 4.96 0.00
C LEU A 90 -4.87 4.03 -0.41
N ASP A 91 -6.12 4.49 -0.32
CA ASP A 91 -7.28 3.72 -0.78
C ASP A 91 -7.22 3.44 -2.28
N ALA A 92 -6.74 4.39 -3.10
CA ALA A 92 -6.56 4.18 -4.54
C ALA A 92 -5.46 3.16 -4.85
N ALA A 93 -4.34 3.20 -4.12
CA ALA A 93 -3.29 2.17 -4.23
C ALA A 93 -3.81 0.80 -3.79
N GLY A 94 -4.64 0.75 -2.74
CA GLY A 94 -5.30 -0.45 -2.27
C GLY A 94 -6.28 -1.02 -3.31
N TYR A 95 -7.08 -0.16 -3.93
CA TYR A 95 -8.00 -0.54 -5.00
C TYR A 95 -7.28 -1.16 -6.21
N LEU A 96 -6.06 -0.69 -6.53
CA LEU A 96 -5.19 -1.27 -7.56
C LEU A 96 -4.40 -2.50 -7.07
N GLY A 97 -4.68 -2.98 -5.85
CA GLY A 97 -4.03 -4.15 -5.24
C GLY A 97 -2.55 -3.96 -4.94
N LEU A 98 -2.05 -2.72 -4.81
CA LEU A 98 -0.64 -2.41 -4.50
C LEU A 98 -0.37 -2.48 -2.99
N VAL A 99 -1.36 -2.12 -2.18
CA VAL A 99 -1.27 -2.14 -0.72
C VAL A 99 -2.52 -2.80 -0.13
N GLU A 100 -2.41 -3.27 1.09
CA GLU A 100 -3.52 -3.82 1.86
C GLU A 100 -3.53 -3.21 3.26
N VAL A 101 -4.71 -3.19 3.90
CA VAL A 101 -4.85 -2.69 5.28
C VAL A 101 -4.27 -3.72 6.23
N VAL A 102 -3.44 -3.28 7.18
CA VAL A 102 -2.96 -4.16 8.25
C VAL A 102 -4.14 -4.45 9.20
N PRO A 103 -4.54 -5.72 9.38
CA PRO A 103 -5.64 -6.07 10.25
C PRO A 103 -5.28 -5.85 11.72
N ASP A 104 -6.30 -5.64 12.55
CA ASP A 104 -6.19 -5.57 14.01
C ASP A 104 -5.29 -4.44 14.55
N GLU A 105 -5.01 -3.41 13.75
CA GLU A 105 -4.37 -2.18 14.23
C GLU A 105 -5.38 -1.13 14.71
N GLU A 106 -5.05 -0.45 15.81
CA GLU A 106 -5.85 0.65 16.39
C GLU A 106 -5.94 1.90 15.48
N MET A 107 -5.06 1.96 14.48
CA MET A 107 -4.98 2.99 13.46
C MET A 107 -4.95 2.29 12.10
N LYS A 108 -5.70 2.80 11.11
CA LYS A 108 -5.64 2.28 9.75
C LYS A 108 -4.26 2.55 9.16
N THR A 109 -3.51 1.49 8.93
CA THR A 109 -2.17 1.47 8.32
C THR A 109 -2.16 0.50 7.15
N TYR A 110 -1.14 0.60 6.32
CA TYR A 110 -1.04 -0.15 5.07
C TYR A 110 0.29 -0.88 4.98
N GLN A 111 0.28 -2.02 4.31
CA GLN A 111 1.48 -2.76 3.95
C GLN A 111 1.44 -3.12 2.46
N LEU A 112 2.60 -3.42 1.87
CA LEU A 112 2.69 -3.80 0.46
C LEU A 112 2.12 -5.20 0.24
N THR A 113 1.29 -5.35 -0.80
CA THR A 113 0.93 -6.67 -1.33
C THR A 113 2.11 -7.26 -2.13
N ALA A 114 1.97 -8.49 -2.62
CA ALA A 114 2.95 -9.07 -3.55
C ALA A 114 3.13 -8.22 -4.82
N LEU A 115 2.04 -7.61 -5.34
CA LEU A 115 2.10 -6.73 -6.50
C LEU A 115 2.80 -5.41 -6.15
N GLY A 116 2.53 -4.84 -4.97
CA GLY A 116 3.22 -3.65 -4.48
C GLY A 116 4.73 -3.87 -4.32
N GLN A 117 5.13 -5.01 -3.77
CA GLN A 117 6.55 -5.39 -3.65
C GLN A 117 7.21 -5.55 -5.01
N HIS A 118 6.53 -6.18 -5.97
CA HIS A 118 7.02 -6.29 -7.34
C HIS A 118 7.23 -4.90 -7.95
N MET A 119 6.22 -4.02 -7.85
CA MET A 119 6.27 -2.65 -8.34
C MET A 119 7.39 -1.83 -7.70
N LEU A 120 7.61 -1.98 -6.38
CA LEU A 120 8.69 -1.31 -5.66
C LEU A 120 10.06 -1.64 -6.28
N SER A 121 10.27 -2.91 -6.63
CA SER A 121 11.53 -3.41 -7.22
C SER A 121 11.68 -3.17 -8.72
N SER A 122 10.65 -2.64 -9.38
CA SER A 122 10.59 -2.44 -10.83
C SER A 122 11.20 -1.11 -11.28
N SER A 123 11.70 -1.07 -12.52
CA SER A 123 12.09 0.19 -13.17
C SER A 123 10.86 1.08 -13.42
N ALA A 124 11.08 2.36 -13.72
CA ALA A 124 9.98 3.28 -14.05
C ALA A 124 9.13 2.77 -15.23
N GLU A 125 9.74 2.21 -16.27
CA GLU A 125 9.04 1.64 -17.42
C GLU A 125 8.22 0.40 -17.03
N GLU A 126 8.77 -0.48 -16.20
CA GLU A 126 8.07 -1.64 -15.68
C GLU A 126 6.89 -1.24 -14.79
N ARG A 127 7.05 -0.21 -13.95
CA ARG A 127 5.96 0.39 -13.16
C ARG A 127 4.84 0.90 -14.06
N VAL A 128 5.15 1.54 -15.19
CA VAL A 128 4.12 1.94 -16.17
C VAL A 128 3.39 0.74 -16.75
N LEU A 129 4.07 -0.37 -17.05
CA LEU A 129 3.41 -1.60 -17.53
C LEU A 129 2.48 -2.20 -16.48
N ILE A 130 2.92 -2.25 -15.22
CA ILE A 130 2.09 -2.69 -14.09
C ILE A 130 0.85 -1.79 -13.98
N LEU A 131 1.02 -0.47 -13.97
CA LEU A 131 -0.09 0.48 -13.89
C LEU A 131 -1.05 0.34 -15.07
N ARG A 132 -0.55 0.17 -16.30
CA ARG A 132 -1.40 -0.07 -17.47
C ARG A 132 -2.28 -1.30 -17.29
N HIS A 133 -1.70 -2.37 -16.75
CA HIS A 133 -2.45 -3.58 -16.51
C HIS A 133 -3.50 -3.40 -15.41
N THR A 134 -3.12 -2.87 -14.24
CA THR A 134 -4.03 -2.72 -13.10
C THR A 134 -5.13 -1.67 -13.37
N VAL A 135 -4.77 -0.54 -13.97
CA VAL A 135 -5.72 0.54 -14.29
C VAL A 135 -6.70 0.13 -15.39
N ALA A 136 -6.30 -0.70 -16.35
CA ALA A 136 -7.22 -1.24 -17.35
C ALA A 136 -8.26 -2.21 -16.76
N ALA A 137 -7.97 -2.82 -15.61
CA ALA A 137 -8.93 -3.67 -14.90
C ALA A 137 -10.04 -2.85 -14.24
N CYS A 138 -9.82 -1.57 -13.91
CA CYS A 138 -10.80 -0.68 -13.32
C CYS A 138 -12.05 -0.52 -14.23
N PRO A 139 -13.26 -0.90 -13.77
CA PRO A 139 -14.47 -0.84 -14.59
C PRO A 139 -14.75 0.55 -15.18
N ALA A 140 -14.62 1.60 -14.37
CA ALA A 140 -14.86 2.98 -14.82
C ALA A 140 -13.83 3.45 -15.87
N VAL A 141 -12.56 3.03 -15.76
CA VAL A 141 -11.52 3.39 -16.73
C VAL A 141 -11.75 2.68 -18.06
N ARG A 142 -12.08 1.39 -18.01
CA ARG A 142 -12.42 0.60 -19.19
C ARG A 142 -13.67 1.15 -19.89
N ALA A 143 -14.72 1.46 -19.16
CA ALA A 143 -15.92 2.10 -19.70
C ALA A 143 -15.60 3.45 -20.36
N TYR A 144 -14.73 4.26 -19.75
CA TYR A 144 -14.25 5.50 -20.35
C TYR A 144 -13.47 5.27 -21.65
N ALA A 145 -12.61 4.25 -21.70
CA ALA A 145 -11.86 3.90 -22.91
C ALA A 145 -12.77 3.42 -24.06
N ASP A 146 -13.83 2.66 -23.73
CA ASP A 146 -14.73 2.05 -24.72
C ASP A 146 -15.76 3.04 -25.28
N GLY A 147 -16.30 3.93 -24.45
CA GLY A 147 -17.43 4.79 -24.83
C GLY A 147 -17.40 6.20 -24.24
N GLY A 148 -16.28 6.62 -23.64
CA GLY A 148 -16.11 7.96 -23.10
C GLY A 148 -16.87 8.21 -21.79
N GLU A 149 -17.10 9.49 -21.50
CA GLU A 149 -17.63 9.95 -20.21
C GLU A 149 -19.02 9.40 -19.88
N GLU A 150 -19.90 9.26 -20.88
CA GLU A 150 -21.25 8.72 -20.70
C GLU A 150 -21.22 7.28 -20.16
N HIS A 151 -20.46 6.39 -20.81
CA HIS A 151 -20.36 4.98 -20.41
C HIS A 151 -19.71 4.82 -19.03
N MET A 152 -18.73 5.66 -18.73
CA MET A 152 -18.08 5.71 -17.42
C MET A 152 -19.05 6.12 -16.32
N LEU A 153 -19.85 7.17 -16.52
CA LEU A 153 -20.83 7.63 -15.54
C LEU A 153 -21.95 6.61 -15.32
N GLU A 154 -22.43 5.97 -16.39
CA GLU A 154 -23.38 4.85 -16.28
C GLU A 154 -22.82 3.70 -15.43
N THR A 155 -21.55 3.34 -15.66
CA THR A 155 -20.86 2.29 -14.88
C THR A 155 -20.75 2.68 -13.41
N LEU A 156 -20.39 3.93 -13.11
CA LEU A 156 -20.27 4.43 -11.73
C LEU A 156 -21.62 4.53 -11.01
N ALA A 157 -22.68 4.92 -11.73
CA ALA A 157 -24.03 4.97 -11.20
C ALA A 157 -24.53 3.56 -10.85
N ALA A 158 -24.22 2.56 -11.68
CA ALA A 158 -24.55 1.16 -11.42
C ALA A 158 -23.90 0.60 -10.13
N SER A 159 -22.78 1.18 -9.69
CA SER A 159 -22.12 0.87 -8.40
C SER A 159 -22.82 1.49 -7.19
N GLY A 160 -23.95 2.19 -7.36
CA GLY A 160 -24.73 2.78 -6.27
C GLY A 160 -24.19 4.12 -5.75
N LEU A 161 -23.28 4.76 -6.48
CA LEU A 161 -22.79 6.10 -6.15
C LEU A 161 -23.82 7.16 -6.57
N GLY A 162 -24.04 8.17 -5.72
CA GLY A 162 -24.84 9.34 -6.10
C GLY A 162 -24.10 10.23 -7.11
N ASP A 163 -24.84 10.99 -7.93
CA ASP A 163 -24.35 11.73 -9.09
C ASP A 163 -23.06 12.54 -8.85
N VAL A 164 -23.06 13.41 -7.82
CA VAL A 164 -21.86 14.23 -7.48
C VAL A 164 -20.65 13.38 -7.12
N THR A 165 -20.86 12.21 -6.52
CA THR A 165 -19.79 11.27 -6.19
C THR A 165 -19.32 10.55 -7.45
N ALA A 166 -20.25 10.14 -8.33
CA ALA A 166 -19.94 9.55 -9.62
C ALA A 166 -19.09 10.51 -10.47
N ASP A 167 -19.46 11.78 -10.59
CA ASP A 167 -18.69 12.78 -11.34
C ASP A 167 -17.24 12.89 -10.85
N ARG A 168 -17.07 13.02 -9.53
CA ARG A 168 -15.75 13.17 -8.92
C ARG A 168 -14.87 11.94 -9.10
N ARG A 169 -15.45 10.74 -9.00
CA ARG A 169 -14.73 9.46 -9.20
C ARG A 169 -14.47 9.20 -10.69
N GLY A 170 -15.37 9.65 -11.56
CA GLY A 170 -15.21 9.64 -13.01
C GLY A 170 -14.06 10.52 -13.48
N ALA A 171 -13.89 11.70 -12.87
CA ALA A 171 -12.74 12.55 -13.13
C ALA A 171 -11.40 11.83 -12.84
N THR A 172 -11.35 10.99 -11.81
CA THR A 172 -10.18 10.13 -11.52
C THR A 172 -9.96 9.09 -12.61
N ALA A 173 -10.99 8.34 -13.00
CA ALA A 173 -10.88 7.34 -14.06
C ALA A 173 -10.41 7.93 -15.40
N ALA A 174 -10.99 9.07 -15.79
CA ALA A 174 -10.61 9.79 -16.99
C ALA A 174 -9.18 10.34 -16.91
N SER A 175 -8.75 10.82 -15.73
CA SER A 175 -7.37 11.26 -15.48
C SER A 175 -6.38 10.13 -15.68
N TRP A 176 -6.62 8.98 -15.06
CA TRP A 176 -5.76 7.80 -15.15
C TRP A 176 -5.64 7.29 -16.59
N HIS A 177 -6.75 7.20 -17.31
CA HIS A 177 -6.74 6.84 -18.72
C HIS A 177 -5.83 7.77 -19.53
N ARG A 178 -5.97 9.10 -19.36
CA ARG A 178 -5.15 10.08 -20.07
C ARG A 178 -3.68 9.98 -19.69
N SER A 179 -3.34 9.81 -18.41
CA SER A 179 -1.95 9.67 -17.96
C SER A 179 -1.24 8.52 -18.66
N LEU A 180 -1.91 7.36 -18.83
CA LEU A 180 -1.28 6.18 -19.41
C LEU A 180 -1.27 6.13 -20.94
N THR A 181 -2.22 6.81 -21.59
CA THR A 181 -2.38 6.80 -23.06
C THR A 181 -1.73 7.99 -23.76
N SER A 182 -1.65 9.15 -23.09
CA SER A 182 -1.26 10.41 -23.71
C SER A 182 0.09 10.94 -23.21
N SER A 183 0.63 10.40 -22.11
CA SER A 183 1.92 10.84 -21.59
C SER A 183 3.06 10.02 -22.20
N ALA A 184 3.75 10.60 -23.17
CA ALA A 184 4.96 10.02 -23.76
C ALA A 184 6.05 9.75 -22.71
N ASN A 185 6.00 10.44 -21.55
CA ASN A 185 7.02 10.41 -20.51
C ASN A 185 6.43 10.11 -19.12
N PHE A 186 5.39 9.27 -19.02
CA PHE A 186 4.78 8.97 -17.72
C PHE A 186 5.78 8.35 -16.72
N ALA A 187 6.72 7.53 -17.21
CA ALA A 187 7.81 7.01 -16.40
C ALA A 187 8.63 8.12 -15.72
N THR A 188 8.97 9.18 -16.46
CA THR A 188 9.67 10.35 -15.92
C THR A 188 8.86 11.09 -14.87
N LEU A 189 7.53 11.19 -15.03
CA LEU A 189 6.67 11.80 -14.01
C LEU A 189 6.67 11.01 -12.70
N ILE A 190 6.75 9.68 -12.77
CA ILE A 190 6.88 8.83 -11.59
C ILE A 190 8.22 9.11 -10.89
N ASP A 191 9.32 9.12 -11.65
CA ASP A 191 10.65 9.37 -11.09
C ASP A 191 10.76 10.78 -10.46
N ASP A 192 10.30 11.81 -11.16
CA ASP A 192 10.31 13.19 -10.66
C ASP A 192 9.49 13.36 -9.37
N GLU A 193 8.32 12.70 -9.29
CA GLU A 193 7.49 12.72 -8.09
C GLU A 193 8.17 11.98 -6.93
N LEU A 194 8.79 10.82 -7.19
CA LEU A 194 9.52 10.06 -6.18
C LEU A 194 10.70 10.85 -5.61
N ASP A 195 11.54 11.42 -6.46
CA ASP A 195 12.67 12.24 -6.03
C ASP A 195 12.23 13.39 -5.12
N GLY A 196 11.10 14.03 -5.44
CA GLY A 196 10.51 15.09 -4.63
C GLY A 196 9.88 14.62 -3.33
N ALA A 197 9.23 13.44 -3.33
CA ALA A 197 8.49 12.90 -2.20
C ALA A 197 9.40 12.26 -1.14
N LEU A 198 10.38 11.47 -1.57
CA LEU A 198 11.24 10.67 -0.68
C LEU A 198 12.01 11.50 0.34
N TYR A 199 12.36 12.76 0.02
CA TYR A 199 13.01 13.67 0.97
C TYR A 199 12.17 13.94 2.23
N ARG A 200 10.83 13.90 2.12
CA ARG A 200 9.91 14.21 3.23
C ARG A 200 9.47 12.98 4.03
N VAL A 201 9.71 11.78 3.50
CA VAL A 201 9.25 10.52 4.08
C VAL A 201 9.80 10.26 5.49
N PRO A 202 11.10 10.46 5.80
CA PRO A 202 11.63 10.10 7.12
C PRO A 202 10.92 10.79 8.30
N GLU A 203 10.60 12.08 8.15
CA GLU A 203 9.90 12.83 9.21
C GLU A 203 8.43 12.40 9.33
N ALA A 204 7.74 12.20 8.20
CA ALA A 204 6.36 11.72 8.18
C ALA A 204 6.24 10.30 8.76
N ALA A 205 7.17 9.40 8.42
CA ALA A 205 7.23 8.04 8.92
C ALA A 205 7.49 8.00 10.44
N LYS A 206 8.39 8.86 10.94
CA LYS A 206 8.62 9.00 12.38
C LYS A 206 7.35 9.41 13.11
N LYS A 207 6.63 10.43 12.61
CA LYS A 207 5.36 10.88 13.19
C LYS A 207 4.29 9.79 13.14
N ALA A 208 4.21 9.03 12.05
CA ALA A 208 3.30 7.89 11.94
C ALA A 208 3.58 6.83 13.00
N ALA A 209 4.86 6.48 13.20
CA ALA A 209 5.28 5.53 14.22
C ALA A 209 4.96 6.02 15.65
N GLU A 210 5.22 7.30 15.93
CA GLU A 210 4.87 7.94 17.21
C GLU A 210 3.35 7.91 17.44
N ALA A 211 2.55 8.27 16.43
CA ALA A 211 1.09 8.24 16.50
C ALA A 211 0.54 6.82 16.70
N ARG A 212 1.12 5.80 16.04
CA ARG A 212 0.77 4.38 16.23
C ARG A 212 1.04 3.95 17.68
N GLU A 213 2.20 4.31 18.22
CA GLU A 213 2.56 4.01 19.60
C GLU A 213 1.59 4.66 20.60
N GLU A 214 1.25 5.93 20.40
CA GLU A 214 0.31 6.67 21.23
C GLU A 214 -1.09 6.03 21.18
N ARG A 215 -1.58 5.66 19.99
CA ARG A 215 -2.86 4.96 19.83
C ARG A 215 -2.86 3.61 20.52
N ARG A 216 -1.80 2.82 20.38
CA ARG A 216 -1.66 1.52 21.06
C ARG A 216 -1.68 1.68 22.58
N LYS A 217 -0.96 2.66 23.13
CA LYS A 217 -0.99 2.98 24.57
C LYS A 217 -2.39 3.39 25.03
N ALA A 218 -3.09 4.21 24.25
CA ALA A 218 -4.44 4.66 24.55
C ALA A 218 -5.47 3.51 24.51
N ALA A 219 -5.29 2.54 23.61
CA ALA A 219 -6.14 1.36 23.54
C ALA A 219 -5.97 0.45 24.76
N VAL A 220 -4.73 0.22 25.22
CA VAL A 220 -4.44 -0.57 26.42
C VAL A 220 -5.03 0.04 27.69
N THR A 221 -5.08 1.38 27.77
CA THR A 221 -5.67 2.07 28.94
C THR A 221 -7.18 2.24 28.85
N ARG A 222 -7.81 1.87 27.72
CA ARG A 222 -9.25 2.00 27.53
C ARG A 222 -9.98 1.02 28.45
N PRO A 223 -10.88 1.49 29.35
CA PRO A 223 -11.62 0.59 30.20
C PRO A 223 -12.48 -0.35 29.34
N ALA A 224 -12.50 -1.63 29.71
CA ALA A 224 -13.36 -2.61 29.06
C ALA A 224 -14.82 -2.11 29.05
N PRO A 225 -15.57 -2.32 27.95
CA PRO A 225 -16.97 -1.97 27.93
C PRO A 225 -17.67 -2.72 29.06
N LYS A 226 -18.37 -1.98 29.91
CA LYS A 226 -19.09 -2.57 31.05
C LYS A 226 -20.20 -3.44 30.48
N SER A 227 -20.38 -4.64 31.02
CA SER A 227 -21.57 -5.44 30.73
C SER A 227 -22.68 -5.13 31.73
N CYS A 228 -23.92 -5.39 31.32
CA CYS A 228 -25.06 -5.36 32.21
C CYS A 228 -24.87 -6.37 33.34
N ALA A 229 -25.09 -5.93 34.58
CA ALA A 229 -24.93 -6.75 35.77
C ALA A 229 -26.14 -7.68 36.04
N GLU A 230 -27.23 -7.55 35.27
CA GLU A 230 -28.41 -8.39 35.46
C GLU A 230 -28.14 -9.84 35.05
N PRO A 231 -28.50 -10.83 35.91
CA PRO A 231 -28.35 -12.24 35.61
C PRO A 231 -29.05 -12.61 34.31
N GLY A 232 -28.30 -13.13 33.34
CA GLY A 232 -28.84 -13.56 32.04
C GLY A 232 -28.92 -12.49 30.96
N CYS A 233 -28.66 -11.20 31.26
CA CYS A 233 -28.63 -10.14 30.25
C CYS A 233 -27.32 -10.13 29.47
N GLY A 234 -26.18 -9.95 30.15
CA GLY A 234 -24.85 -9.98 29.54
C GLY A 234 -24.55 -8.93 28.46
N LEU A 235 -25.50 -8.03 28.16
CA LEU A 235 -25.37 -7.04 27.10
C LEU A 235 -24.27 -6.03 27.43
N LEU A 236 -23.45 -5.66 26.45
CA LEU A 236 -22.49 -4.56 26.62
C LEU A 236 -23.24 -3.25 26.77
N LEU A 237 -22.95 -2.52 27.84
CA LEU A 237 -23.57 -1.23 28.13
C LEU A 237 -23.09 -0.18 27.11
N PRO A 238 -24.01 0.58 26.52
CA PRO A 238 -23.64 1.76 25.72
C PRO A 238 -22.94 2.82 26.60
N ALA A 239 -22.37 3.85 25.98
CA ALA A 239 -21.67 4.92 26.68
C ALA A 239 -22.52 5.64 27.76
N SER A 240 -23.85 5.58 27.65
CA SER A 240 -24.80 6.07 28.66
C SER A 240 -24.79 5.25 29.96
N GLY A 241 -24.22 4.04 29.96
CA GLY A 241 -24.11 3.16 31.10
C GLY A 241 -25.44 2.52 31.55
N ARG A 242 -26.51 2.64 30.74
CA ARG A 242 -27.84 2.07 31.04
C ARG A 242 -28.18 0.95 30.07
N CYS A 243 -28.76 -0.12 30.60
CA CYS A 243 -29.36 -1.22 29.86
C CYS A 243 -30.89 -1.09 29.95
N ASP A 244 -31.59 -1.25 28.83
CA ASP A 244 -33.07 -1.22 28.78
C ASP A 244 -33.70 -2.59 29.08
N CYS A 245 -32.95 -3.49 29.71
CA CYS A 245 -33.38 -4.84 30.07
C CYS A 245 -34.45 -4.89 31.17
N GLN A 246 -34.78 -3.75 31.80
CA GLN A 246 -35.82 -3.65 32.83
C GLN A 246 -37.24 -3.39 32.28
N ASP A 247 -37.40 -3.25 30.95
CA ASP A 247 -38.69 -2.89 30.32
C ASP A 247 -39.38 -4.04 29.55
N PHE A 248 -38.98 -5.31 29.75
CA PHE A 248 -39.58 -6.50 29.11
C PHE A 248 -40.12 -7.53 30.10
#